data_AF-A0A554KBL7-F1
#
_entry.id   AF-A0A554KBL7-F1
#
_cell.length_a   1.000
_cell.length_b   1.000
_cell.length_c   1.000
_cell.angle_alpha   90.00
_cell.angle_beta   90.00
_cell.angle_gamma   90.00
#
_symmetry.space_group_name_H-M   'P 1'
#
loop_
_entity.id
_entity.type
_entity.pdbx_description
1 polymer ?
#
loop_
_entity_poly.entity_id
_entity_poly.type
_entity_poly.pdbx_seq_one_letter_code
_entity_poly.pdbx_strand_id
1 'polypeptide(L)'
;MKKCSKCKKEKSLSEFSFKIKATGLRHRQCKECTRLLIRNHYNSNRQYYLLKARKRNKTLRDKVNVFLCQHLLKNPCVDCGESDVTVLEFDHKGIVPKLKAVSQLARAHFPIDKIQKEIDKCEVRCANCHRRKTAQVFNWFKNKSARSSTDRVLVFGTSDVGSIPAGRTK
;
A
#
# COMPACT_ATOMS: atom_id res chain seq x y z
N MET A 1 39.09 8.35 -32.87
CA MET A 1 37.77 8.02 -33.43
C MET A 1 37.59 6.50 -33.51
N LYS A 2 36.36 5.98 -33.53
CA LYS A 2 36.07 4.53 -33.64
C LYS A 2 34.81 4.27 -34.46
N LYS A 3 34.84 3.25 -35.33
CA LYS A 3 33.69 2.83 -36.15
C LYS A 3 32.76 1.89 -35.39
N CYS A 4 31.47 2.22 -35.35
CA CYS A 4 30.47 1.37 -34.71
C CYS A 4 30.19 0.09 -35.53
N SER A 5 30.18 -1.08 -34.89
CA SER A 5 29.92 -2.34 -35.61
C SER A 5 28.48 -2.50 -36.14
N LYS A 6 27.50 -1.75 -35.59
CA LYS A 6 26.08 -1.80 -35.99
C LYS A 6 25.70 -0.73 -37.01
N CYS A 7 25.81 0.56 -36.67
CA CYS A 7 25.44 1.66 -37.57
C CYS A 7 26.56 2.08 -38.55
N LYS A 8 27.77 1.51 -38.44
CA LYS A 8 28.93 1.77 -39.30
C LYS A 8 29.44 3.22 -39.34
N LYS A 9 28.84 4.15 -38.60
CA LYS A 9 29.32 5.52 -38.44
C LYS A 9 30.59 5.59 -37.58
N GLU A 10 31.48 6.53 -37.90
CA GLU A 10 32.61 6.89 -37.05
C GLU A 10 32.15 7.85 -35.95
N LYS A 11 32.53 7.57 -34.71
CA LYS A 11 32.18 8.38 -33.55
C LYS A 11 33.38 8.51 -32.62
N SER A 12 33.33 9.48 -31.71
CA SER A 12 34.34 9.62 -30.65
C SER A 12 34.35 8.39 -29.74
N LEU A 13 35.46 8.14 -29.04
CA LEU A 13 35.55 7.01 -28.11
C LEU A 13 34.56 7.14 -26.94
N SER A 14 34.18 8.36 -26.55
CA SER A 14 33.19 8.63 -25.50
C SER A 14 31.79 8.13 -25.84
N GLU A 15 31.47 7.96 -27.13
CA GLU A 15 30.20 7.40 -27.63
C GLU A 15 30.10 5.87 -27.47
N PHE A 16 31.13 5.21 -26.92
CA PHE A 16 31.16 3.78 -26.67
C PHE A 16 31.27 3.52 -25.17
N SER A 17 30.36 2.72 -24.61
CA SER A 17 30.42 2.32 -23.20
C SER A 17 31.62 1.41 -22.93
N PHE A 18 32.12 1.42 -21.69
CA PHE A 18 33.14 0.48 -21.25
C PHE A 18 32.55 -0.93 -21.15
N LYS A 19 33.26 -1.91 -21.73
CA LYS A 19 33.05 -3.34 -21.51
C LYS A 19 33.79 -3.79 -20.25
N ILE A 20 35.03 -3.33 -20.09
CA ILE A 20 35.85 -3.56 -18.89
C ILE A 20 36.48 -2.21 -18.54
N LYS A 21 36.12 -1.66 -17.38
CA LYS A 21 36.62 -0.33 -16.96
C LYS A 21 38.12 -0.36 -16.67
N ALA A 22 38.59 -1.40 -16.00
CA ALA A 22 40.00 -1.54 -15.57
C ALA A 22 41.00 -1.51 -16.73
N THR A 23 40.66 -2.11 -17.87
CA THR A 23 41.54 -2.15 -19.05
C THR A 23 41.20 -1.07 -20.08
N GLY A 24 40.25 -0.18 -19.78
CA GLY A 24 39.73 0.80 -20.73
C GLY A 24 38.99 0.20 -21.94
N LEU A 25 38.79 -1.12 -21.99
CA LEU A 25 38.17 -1.80 -23.13
C LEU A 25 36.75 -1.32 -23.34
N ARG A 26 36.47 -0.73 -24.50
CA ARG A 26 35.14 -0.24 -24.89
C ARG A 26 34.42 -1.20 -25.81
N HIS A 27 33.09 -1.21 -25.73
CA HIS A 27 32.23 -1.97 -26.64
C HIS A 27 32.50 -1.62 -28.13
N ARG A 28 32.17 -2.56 -29.02
CA ARG A 28 32.26 -2.36 -30.49
C ARG A 28 31.05 -1.60 -31.05
N GLN A 29 29.93 -1.62 -30.35
CA GLN A 29 28.72 -0.88 -30.69
C GLN A 29 28.67 0.44 -29.92
N CYS A 30 28.21 1.51 -30.56
CA CYS A 30 28.02 2.80 -29.88
C CYS A 30 26.83 2.74 -28.90
N LYS A 31 26.78 3.69 -27.97
CA LYS A 31 25.73 3.83 -26.94
C LYS A 31 24.33 3.86 -27.54
N GLU A 32 24.13 4.58 -28.64
CA GLU A 32 22.85 4.70 -29.34
C GLU A 32 22.37 3.35 -29.88
N CYS A 33 23.21 2.64 -30.63
CA CYS A 33 22.87 1.29 -31.14
C CYS A 33 22.59 0.31 -30.02
N THR A 34 23.34 0.41 -28.92
CA THR A 34 23.14 -0.45 -27.74
C THR A 34 21.80 -0.14 -27.06
N ARG A 35 21.44 1.14 -26.93
CA ARG A 35 20.14 1.58 -26.40
C ARG A 35 18.97 1.09 -27.27
N LEU A 36 19.10 1.21 -28.59
CA LEU A 36 18.09 0.71 -29.53
C LEU A 36 17.94 -0.82 -29.43
N LEU A 37 19.06 -1.55 -29.36
CA LEU A 37 19.06 -3.00 -29.19
C LEU A 37 18.32 -3.42 -27.92
N ILE A 38 18.65 -2.80 -26.77
CA ILE A 38 18.01 -3.09 -25.48
C ILE A 38 16.51 -2.77 -25.54
N ARG A 39 16.14 -1.62 -26.10
CA ARG A 39 14.72 -1.23 -26.25
C ARG A 39 13.95 -2.22 -27.11
N ASN A 40 14.49 -2.61 -28.26
CA ASN A 40 13.85 -3.57 -29.15
C ASN A 40 13.74 -4.94 -28.50
N HIS A 41 14.79 -5.42 -27.85
CA HIS A 41 14.75 -6.66 -27.08
C HIS A 41 13.66 -6.63 -26.01
N TYR A 42 13.58 -5.55 -25.23
CA TYR A 42 12.52 -5.41 -24.22
C TYR A 42 11.12 -5.39 -24.85
N ASN A 43 10.92 -4.66 -25.95
CA ASN A 43 9.62 -4.58 -26.62
C ASN A 43 9.20 -5.92 -27.22
N SER A 44 10.10 -6.62 -27.93
CA SER A 44 9.85 -7.94 -28.51
C SER A 44 9.59 -9.00 -27.45
N ASN A 45 10.21 -8.88 -26.26
CA ASN A 45 10.05 -9.82 -25.15
C ASN A 45 9.12 -9.28 -24.05
N ARG A 46 8.36 -8.22 -24.31
CA ARG A 46 7.56 -7.53 -23.28
C ARG A 46 6.58 -8.48 -22.63
N GLN A 47 5.90 -9.30 -23.43
CA GLN A 47 4.95 -10.30 -22.94
C GLN A 47 5.64 -11.31 -22.00
N TYR A 48 6.81 -11.82 -22.36
CA TYR A 48 7.59 -12.71 -21.50
C TYR A 48 7.87 -12.08 -20.13
N TYR A 49 8.35 -10.83 -20.08
CA TYR A 49 8.62 -10.15 -18.82
C TYR A 49 7.36 -9.89 -18.00
N LEU A 50 6.26 -9.51 -18.65
CA LEU A 50 4.96 -9.32 -17.98
C LEU A 50 4.44 -10.63 -17.38
N LEU A 51 4.49 -11.74 -18.12
CA LEU A 51 4.07 -13.05 -17.64
C LEU A 51 4.97 -13.55 -16.50
N LYS A 52 6.29 -13.36 -16.63
CA LYS A 52 7.27 -13.68 -15.59
C LYS A 52 7.00 -12.89 -14.31
N ALA A 53 6.75 -11.59 -14.43
CA ALA A 53 6.40 -10.72 -13.29
C ALA A 53 5.06 -11.14 -12.67
N ARG A 54 4.02 -11.43 -13.47
CA ARG A 54 2.72 -11.92 -12.98
C ARG A 54 2.85 -13.22 -12.19
N LYS A 55 3.61 -14.20 -12.71
CA LYS A 55 3.84 -15.49 -12.04
C LYS A 55 4.54 -15.28 -10.69
N ARG A 56 5.62 -14.51 -10.67
CA ARG A 56 6.34 -14.15 -9.43
C ARG A 56 5.42 -13.44 -8.44
N ASN A 57 4.69 -12.43 -8.89
CA ASN A 57 3.80 -11.62 -8.06
C ASN A 57 2.64 -12.43 -7.49
N LYS A 58 2.12 -13.42 -8.23
CA LYS A 58 1.13 -14.38 -7.71
C LYS A 58 1.72 -15.19 -6.56
N THR A 59 2.86 -15.85 -6.77
CA THR A 59 3.52 -16.63 -5.72
C THR A 59 3.84 -15.80 -4.47
N LEU A 60 4.27 -14.54 -4.63
CA LEU A 60 4.52 -13.66 -3.49
C LEU A 60 3.24 -13.32 -2.73
N ARG A 61 2.15 -12.99 -3.43
CA ARG A 61 0.86 -12.73 -2.79
C ARG A 61 0.34 -13.95 -2.04
N ASP A 62 0.42 -15.13 -2.65
CA ASP A 62 -0.09 -16.37 -2.02
C ASP A 62 0.66 -16.65 -0.71
N LYS A 63 2.00 -16.49 -0.70
CA LYS A 63 2.82 -16.62 0.51
C LYS A 63 2.43 -15.61 1.60
N VAL A 64 2.24 -14.35 1.21
CA VAL A 64 1.83 -13.30 2.16
C VAL A 64 0.42 -13.56 2.69
N ASN A 65 -0.53 -13.97 1.85
CA ASN A 65 -1.89 -14.30 2.26
C ASN A 65 -1.91 -15.44 3.27
N VAL A 66 -1.16 -16.52 3.03
CA VAL A 66 -1.03 -17.62 3.99
C VAL A 66 -0.49 -17.12 5.33
N PHE A 67 0.57 -16.32 5.30
CA PHE A 67 1.16 -15.72 6.50
C PHE A 67 0.17 -14.82 7.27
N LEU A 68 -0.57 -13.96 6.57
CA LEU A 68 -1.57 -13.08 7.18
C LEU A 68 -2.73 -13.88 7.79
N CYS A 69 -3.26 -14.87 7.07
CA CYS A 69 -4.33 -15.73 7.60
C CYS A 69 -3.86 -16.51 8.84
N GLN A 70 -2.65 -17.06 8.82
CA GLN A 70 -2.07 -17.73 9.99
C GLN A 70 -1.90 -16.80 11.19
N HIS A 71 -1.53 -15.54 10.94
CA HIS A 71 -1.44 -14.54 11.99
C HIS A 71 -2.82 -14.25 12.58
N LEU A 72 -3.83 -13.98 11.74
CA LEU A 72 -5.19 -13.67 12.19
C LEU A 72 -5.87 -14.84 12.92
N LEU A 73 -5.67 -16.08 12.47
CA LEU A 73 -6.19 -17.28 13.15
C LEU A 73 -5.68 -17.44 14.59
N LYS A 74 -4.48 -16.94 14.89
CA LYS A 74 -3.86 -17.03 16.21
C LYS A 74 -4.19 -15.84 17.11
N ASN A 75 -4.76 -14.78 16.54
CA ASN A 75 -4.95 -13.50 17.20
C ASN A 75 -6.41 -13.05 17.01
N PRO A 76 -7.34 -13.49 17.88
CA PRO A 76 -8.72 -13.02 17.83
C PRO A 76 -8.81 -11.53 18.15
N CYS A 77 -10.00 -10.94 17.94
CA CYS A 77 -10.28 -9.56 18.26
C CYS A 77 -9.96 -9.25 19.73
N VAL A 78 -9.09 -8.27 19.97
CA VAL A 78 -8.67 -7.89 21.33
C VAL A 78 -9.82 -7.36 22.20
N ASP A 79 -10.90 -6.85 21.59
CA ASP A 79 -12.00 -6.23 22.34
C ASP A 79 -13.17 -7.20 22.61
N CYS A 80 -13.43 -8.16 21.72
CA CYS A 80 -14.63 -9.02 21.81
C CYS A 80 -14.37 -10.52 21.59
N GLY A 81 -13.13 -10.93 21.34
CA GLY A 81 -12.76 -12.34 21.18
C GLY A 81 -13.18 -12.99 19.85
N GLU A 82 -13.78 -12.23 18.91
CA GLU A 82 -14.12 -12.74 17.57
C GLU A 82 -12.90 -13.38 16.90
N SER A 83 -13.08 -14.56 16.31
CA SER A 83 -12.03 -15.38 15.72
C SER A 83 -12.20 -15.60 14.22
N ASP A 84 -13.35 -15.21 13.65
CA ASP A 84 -13.59 -15.26 12.21
C ASP A 84 -12.65 -14.29 11.47
N VAL A 85 -11.62 -14.87 10.83
CA VAL A 85 -10.60 -14.18 10.05
C VAL A 85 -11.19 -13.24 9.00
N THR A 86 -12.39 -13.54 8.47
CA THR A 86 -13.01 -12.72 7.42
C THR A 86 -13.39 -11.32 7.91
N VAL A 87 -13.64 -11.15 9.21
CA VAL A 87 -14.02 -9.86 9.82
C VAL A 87 -12.89 -9.21 10.62
N LEU A 88 -11.74 -9.87 10.75
CA LEU A 88 -10.59 -9.35 11.48
C LEU A 88 -9.78 -8.36 10.65
N GLU A 89 -9.38 -7.26 11.29
CA GLU A 89 -8.60 -6.17 10.72
C GLU A 89 -7.39 -5.85 11.58
N PHE A 90 -6.34 -5.33 10.95
CA PHE A 90 -5.16 -4.79 11.63
C PHE A 90 -5.43 -3.32 12.00
N ASP A 91 -5.81 -3.07 13.26
CA ASP A 91 -6.00 -1.72 13.80
C ASP A 91 -4.69 -1.17 14.35
N HIS A 92 -4.34 0.05 13.98
CA HIS A 92 -3.05 0.64 14.31
C HIS A 92 -3.05 1.24 15.73
N LYS A 93 -2.03 0.95 16.55
CA LYS A 93 -1.95 1.42 17.96
C LYS A 93 -1.79 2.94 18.12
N GLY A 94 -1.47 3.64 17.05
CA GLY A 94 -1.38 5.11 16.98
C GLY A 94 -0.07 5.70 17.54
N ILE A 95 0.71 4.94 18.29
CA ILE A 95 1.96 5.39 18.95
C ILE A 95 3.14 5.48 17.97
N VAL A 96 3.11 4.69 16.89
CA VAL A 96 4.23 4.56 15.94
C VAL A 96 3.81 5.04 14.55
N PRO A 97 4.67 5.71 13.77
CA PRO A 97 4.33 6.02 12.38
C PRO A 97 4.08 4.75 11.56
N LYS A 98 2.91 4.68 10.92
CA LYS A 98 2.56 3.61 9.98
C LYS A 98 3.22 3.88 8.62
N LEU A 99 3.78 2.86 7.99
CA LEU A 99 4.31 3.00 6.63
C LEU A 99 3.15 3.05 5.64
N LYS A 100 2.32 1.99 5.65
CA LYS A 100 1.10 1.80 4.86
C LYS A 100 0.24 0.74 5.56
N ALA A 101 -1.05 0.68 5.24
CA ALA A 101 -1.89 -0.41 5.75
C ALA A 101 -1.32 -1.78 5.33
N VAL A 102 -1.43 -2.79 6.21
CA VAL A 102 -0.92 -4.15 5.97
C VAL A 102 -1.45 -4.73 4.65
N SER A 103 -2.73 -4.52 4.34
CA SER A 103 -3.35 -4.92 3.07
C SER A 103 -2.70 -4.28 1.84
N GLN A 104 -2.24 -3.02 1.96
CA GLN A 104 -1.52 -2.33 0.88
C GLN A 104 -0.10 -2.87 0.70
N LEU A 105 0.58 -3.22 1.79
CA LEU A 105 1.91 -3.84 1.74
C LEU A 105 1.84 -5.21 1.06
N ALA A 106 0.84 -6.02 1.41
CA ALA A 106 0.59 -7.32 0.77
C ALA A 106 0.31 -7.19 -0.73
N ARG A 107 -0.56 -6.24 -1.11
CA ARG A 107 -0.88 -5.96 -2.52
C ARG A 107 0.32 -5.45 -3.33
N ALA A 108 1.24 -4.73 -2.68
CA ALA A 108 2.45 -4.20 -3.27
C ALA A 108 3.66 -5.17 -3.24
N HIS A 109 3.44 -6.44 -2.87
CA HIS A 109 4.45 -7.50 -2.88
C HIS A 109 5.65 -7.23 -1.98
N PHE A 110 5.43 -6.54 -0.85
CA PHE A 110 6.48 -6.32 0.13
C PHE A 110 6.93 -7.65 0.76
N PRO A 111 8.22 -7.76 1.15
CA PRO A 111 8.72 -8.97 1.77
C PRO A 111 8.13 -9.12 3.18
N ILE A 112 7.98 -10.37 3.64
CA ILE A 112 7.21 -10.72 4.86
C ILE A 112 7.77 -10.04 6.11
N ASP A 113 9.09 -9.90 6.21
CA ASP A 113 9.79 -9.20 7.28
C ASP A 113 9.37 -7.72 7.41
N LYS A 114 9.12 -7.04 6.28
CA LYS A 114 8.59 -5.66 6.29
C LYS A 114 7.11 -5.62 6.69
N ILE A 115 6.35 -6.64 6.32
CA ILE A 115 4.93 -6.76 6.69
C ILE A 115 4.80 -7.05 8.18
N GLN A 116 5.59 -7.98 8.73
CA GLN A 116 5.63 -8.29 10.15
C GLN A 116 5.92 -7.06 10.99
N LYS A 117 6.93 -6.26 10.60
CA LYS A 117 7.25 -5.00 11.29
C LYS A 117 6.10 -4.00 11.32
N GLU A 118 5.19 -4.04 10.34
CA GLU A 118 4.00 -3.20 10.35
C GLU A 118 2.89 -3.82 11.21
N ILE A 119 2.73 -5.15 11.18
CA ILE A 119 1.82 -5.90 12.04
C ILE A 119 2.15 -5.69 13.51
N ASP A 120 3.43 -5.62 13.89
CA ASP A 120 3.86 -5.42 15.29
C ASP A 120 3.34 -4.10 15.89
N LYS A 121 3.04 -3.12 15.02
CA LYS A 121 2.46 -1.81 15.39
C LYS A 121 0.92 -1.83 15.47
N CYS A 122 0.31 -2.95 15.09
CA CYS A 122 -1.12 -3.14 15.06
C CYS A 122 -1.60 -4.04 16.21
N GLU A 123 -2.91 -4.00 16.43
CA GLU A 123 -3.69 -4.96 17.21
C GLU A 123 -4.72 -5.57 16.27
N VAL A 124 -5.06 -6.84 16.50
CA VAL A 124 -6.12 -7.47 15.73
C VAL A 124 -7.48 -7.11 16.34
N ARG A 125 -8.35 -6.49 15.56
CA ARG A 125 -9.71 -6.12 15.97
C ARG A 125 -10.70 -6.52 14.88
N CYS A 126 -11.89 -6.95 15.25
CA CYS A 126 -12.95 -7.14 14.26
C CYS A 126 -13.44 -5.79 13.72
N ALA A 127 -13.95 -5.79 12.48
CA ALA A 127 -14.41 -4.57 11.80
C ALA A 127 -15.46 -3.78 12.59
N ASN A 128 -16.28 -4.46 13.40
CA ASN A 128 -17.30 -3.82 14.25
C ASN A 128 -16.67 -3.07 15.44
N CYS A 129 -15.77 -3.73 16.18
CA CYS A 129 -15.08 -3.11 17.30
C CYS A 129 -14.14 -1.99 16.83
N HIS A 130 -13.42 -2.18 15.74
CA HIS A 130 -12.60 -1.14 15.12
C HIS A 130 -13.42 0.11 14.74
N ARG A 131 -14.61 -0.07 14.16
CA ARG A 131 -15.51 1.04 13.82
C ARG A 131 -16.06 1.75 15.06
N ARG A 132 -16.42 1.02 16.12
CA ARG A 132 -16.85 1.59 17.41
C ARG A 132 -15.73 2.40 18.05
N LYS A 133 -14.51 1.86 18.13
CA LYS A 133 -13.33 2.55 18.65
C LYS A 133 -13.05 3.83 17.85
N THR A 134 -13.08 3.76 16.53
CA THR A 134 -12.90 4.94 15.67
C THR A 134 -13.98 5.98 15.94
N ALA A 135 -15.26 5.58 16.02
CA ALA A 135 -16.36 6.49 16.33
C ALA A 135 -16.20 7.17 17.71
N GLN A 136 -15.66 6.45 18.70
CA GLN A 136 -15.36 6.99 20.03
C GLN A 136 -14.19 7.98 19.99
N VAL A 137 -13.06 7.60 19.39
CA VAL A 137 -11.84 8.41 19.33
C VAL A 137 -12.07 9.71 18.56
N PHE A 138 -12.79 9.65 17.44
CA PHE A 138 -13.07 10.82 16.61
C PHE A 138 -14.41 11.50 16.93
N ASN A 139 -15.07 11.10 18.02
CA ASN A 139 -16.34 11.64 18.50
C ASN A 139 -17.40 11.80 17.39
N TRP A 140 -17.64 10.73 16.63
CA TRP A 140 -18.62 10.76 15.55
C TRP A 140 -20.03 11.03 16.10
N PHE A 141 -20.87 11.71 15.30
CA PHE A 141 -22.25 12.03 15.71
C PHE A 141 -23.05 10.82 16.23
N LYS A 142 -22.88 9.65 15.58
CA LYS A 142 -23.55 8.39 15.95
C LYS A 142 -22.94 7.70 17.19
N ASN A 143 -22.01 8.33 17.89
CA ASN A 143 -21.52 7.87 19.20
C ASN A 143 -22.51 8.20 20.35
N LYS A 144 -23.60 8.93 20.06
CA LYS A 144 -24.63 9.38 21.04
C LYS A 144 -25.73 8.35 21.33
N SER A 145 -25.39 7.09 21.62
CA SER A 145 -26.42 6.09 22.00
C SER A 145 -26.05 5.19 23.18
N ALA A 146 -25.27 5.71 24.15
CA ALA A 146 -25.09 5.03 25.44
C ALA A 146 -24.81 5.96 26.65
N ARG A 147 -24.98 7.29 26.54
CA ARG A 147 -24.85 8.21 27.68
C ARG A 147 -25.84 9.36 27.56
N SER A 148 -27.11 9.12 27.94
CA SER A 148 -28.08 10.14 28.41
C SER A 148 -29.49 9.54 28.42
N SER A 149 -29.78 8.71 29.41
CA SER A 149 -31.16 8.37 29.77
C SER A 149 -31.27 8.19 31.27
N THR A 150 -30.85 9.22 32.01
CA THR A 150 -31.32 9.60 33.34
C THR A 150 -30.75 10.99 33.64
N ASP A 151 -31.56 11.86 34.24
CA ASP A 151 -31.26 13.23 34.66
C ASP A 151 -31.19 14.33 33.60
N ARG A 152 -32.38 14.83 33.23
CA ARG A 152 -32.76 16.21 33.58
C ARG A 152 -34.24 16.45 33.33
N VAL A 153 -34.99 16.49 34.43
CA VAL A 153 -36.22 17.26 34.54
C VAL A 153 -35.89 18.71 34.23
N LEU A 154 -36.41 19.28 33.14
CA LEU A 154 -36.58 20.74 32.98
C LEU A 154 -37.83 21.03 32.14
N VAL A 155 -38.91 21.26 32.88
CA VAL A 155 -39.94 22.31 32.73
C VAL A 155 -40.14 22.87 31.32
N PHE A 156 -41.35 22.62 30.78
CA PHE A 156 -41.92 23.32 29.63
C PHE A 156 -42.03 24.82 29.93
N GLY A 157 -41.32 25.64 29.16
CA GLY A 157 -41.50 27.08 29.07
C GLY A 157 -41.71 27.46 27.62
N THR A 158 -42.92 27.90 27.29
CA THR A 158 -43.35 28.41 25.98
C THR A 158 -42.79 29.81 25.75
N SER A 159 -42.16 30.06 24.60
CA SER A 159 -42.53 31.13 23.62
C SER A 159 -41.40 31.43 22.62
N ASP A 160 -41.84 31.91 21.44
CA ASP A 160 -41.13 32.75 20.47
C ASP A 160 -40.29 32.13 19.32
N VAL A 161 -41.02 31.92 18.23
CA VAL A 161 -40.79 32.35 16.83
C VAL A 161 -39.42 32.96 16.48
N GLY A 162 -38.73 32.37 15.49
CA GLY A 162 -37.54 33.01 14.90
C GLY A 162 -36.91 32.24 13.73
N SER A 163 -37.46 32.43 12.53
CA SER A 163 -36.78 32.58 11.22
C SER A 163 -35.72 31.57 10.73
N ILE A 164 -36.06 30.92 9.60
CA ILE A 164 -35.17 30.16 8.72
C ILE A 164 -34.34 31.12 7.84
N PRO A 165 -33.00 30.99 7.74
CA PRO A 165 -32.28 31.48 6.58
C PRO A 165 -31.98 30.33 5.62
N ALA A 166 -32.42 30.55 4.38
CA ALA A 166 -32.08 29.77 3.20
C ALA A 166 -30.58 29.86 2.89
N GLY A 167 -29.96 28.79 2.39
CA GLY A 167 -28.56 28.85 1.97
C GLY A 167 -27.96 27.53 1.50
N ARG A 168 -28.34 27.09 0.29
CA ARG A 168 -27.71 26.04 -0.52
C ARG A 168 -26.30 26.49 -0.96
N THR A 169 -25.31 25.60 -0.95
CA THR A 169 -24.38 25.39 -2.09
C THR A 169 -23.55 24.12 -1.89
N LYS A 170 -23.05 23.63 -3.01
CA LYS A 170 -22.78 22.24 -3.41
C LYS A 170 -21.61 21.57 -2.71
#